data_AF-A0A3M7AXD7-F1
#
_entry.id   AF-A0A3M7AXD7-F1
#
_cell.length_a   1.000
_cell.length_b   1.000
_cell.length_c   1.000
_cell.angle_alpha   90.00
_cell.angle_beta   90.00
_cell.angle_gamma   90.00
#
_symmetry.space_group_name_H-M   'P 1'
#
loop_
_entity.id
_entity.type
_entity.pdbx_description
1 polymer ?
#
loop_
_entity_poly.entity_id
_entity_poly.type
_entity_poly.pdbx_seq_one_letter_code
_entity_poly.pdbx_strand_id
1 'polypeptide(L)'
;MAAPEQRLPPIDSVPSLSAEERAHILDLLFEPCAQLHTLSVPLLREKAFASYPELISAVGMQLTELSESASTSDTQWLHDILGAHPRLGAKKVE
;
A
#
# COMPACT_ATOMS: atom_id res chain seq x y z
N MET A 1 -22.19 -8.70 15.74
CA MET A 1 -20.77 -8.28 15.74
C MET A 1 -20.69 -7.05 14.86
N ALA A 2 -20.52 -5.86 15.42
CA ALA A 2 -20.38 -4.63 14.64
C ALA A 2 -19.07 -4.73 13.85
N ALA A 3 -19.12 -4.56 12.53
CA ALA A 3 -17.92 -4.29 11.76
C ALA A 3 -17.27 -3.04 12.39
N PRO A 4 -15.98 -3.07 12.77
CA PRO A 4 -15.34 -1.89 13.31
C PRO A 4 -15.47 -0.81 12.24
N GLU A 5 -16.01 0.35 12.62
CA GLU A 5 -16.14 1.48 11.72
C GLU A 5 -14.75 1.79 11.18
N GLN A 6 -14.51 1.45 9.91
CA GLN A 6 -13.26 1.62 9.19
C GLN A 6 -13.03 3.11 8.95
N ARG A 7 -12.74 3.85 10.02
CA ARG A 7 -12.39 5.27 9.94
C ARG A 7 -10.89 5.37 9.85
N LEU A 8 -10.44 5.96 8.77
CA LEU A 8 -9.06 6.38 8.62
C LEU A 8 -8.71 7.37 9.75
N PRO A 9 -7.63 7.14 10.51
CA PRO A 9 -7.18 8.08 11.53
C PRO A 9 -6.75 9.41 10.90
N PRO A 10 -6.54 10.49 11.67
CA PRO A 10 -5.93 11.69 11.11
C PRO A 10 -4.55 11.39 10.53
N ILE A 11 -4.28 11.88 9.31
CA ILE A 11 -3.05 11.60 8.55
C ILE A 11 -1.77 11.98 9.32
N ASP A 12 -1.83 13.04 10.14
CA ASP A 12 -0.76 13.49 11.03
C ASP A 12 -0.37 12.45 12.10
N SER A 13 -1.31 11.57 12.49
CA SER A 13 -1.04 10.52 13.47
C SER A 13 -0.39 9.28 12.85
N VAL A 14 -0.51 9.09 11.52
CA VAL A 14 -0.03 7.92 10.79
C VAL A 14 1.47 7.63 10.99
N PRO A 15 2.37 8.63 11.00
CA PRO A 15 3.79 8.40 11.27
C PRO A 15 4.08 7.95 12.70
N SER A 16 3.14 8.14 13.63
CA SER A 16 3.29 7.70 15.03
C SER A 16 2.70 6.33 15.32
N LEU A 17 1.90 5.77 14.38
CA LEU A 17 1.26 4.47 14.55
C LEU A 17 2.24 3.30 14.45
N SER A 18 1.79 2.13 14.89
CA SER A 18 2.54 0.88 14.72
C SER A 18 2.59 0.44 13.24
N ALA A 19 3.54 -0.44 12.89
CA ALA A 19 3.65 -0.96 11.53
C ALA A 19 2.38 -1.72 11.10
N GLU A 20 1.74 -2.44 12.04
CA GLU A 20 0.50 -3.19 11.83
C GLU A 20 -0.67 -2.24 11.52
N GLU A 21 -0.80 -1.14 12.25
CA GLU A 21 -1.84 -0.13 11.98
C GLU A 21 -1.62 0.59 10.64
N ARG A 22 -0.37 0.90 10.30
CA ARG A 22 -0.04 1.49 8.98
C ARG A 22 -0.37 0.52 7.84
N ALA A 23 -0.06 -0.77 8.01
CA ALA A 23 -0.46 -1.81 7.07
C ALA A 23 -2.00 -1.87 6.95
N HIS A 24 -2.70 -1.83 8.09
CA HIS A 24 -4.17 -1.82 8.08
C HIS A 24 -4.75 -0.60 7.35
N ILE A 25 -4.17 0.59 7.51
CA ILE A 25 -4.58 1.78 6.75
C ILE A 25 -4.39 1.56 5.24
N LEU A 26 -3.29 0.92 4.84
CA LEU A 26 -3.05 0.59 3.44
C LEU A 26 -4.07 -0.44 2.93
N ASP A 27 -4.43 -1.47 3.71
CA ASP A 27 -5.51 -2.42 3.41
C ASP A 27 -6.89 -1.76 3.28
N LEU A 28 -7.10 -0.59 3.92
CA LEU A 28 -8.34 0.17 3.79
C LEU A 28 -8.36 1.05 2.54
N LEU A 29 -7.20 1.57 2.13
CA LEU A 29 -7.05 2.47 0.98
C LEU A 29 -6.83 1.70 -0.33
N PHE A 30 -6.22 0.53 -0.24
CA PHE A 30 -5.82 -0.34 -1.34
C PHE A 30 -6.25 -1.78 -1.03
N GLU A 31 -6.29 -2.63 -2.06
CA GLU A 31 -6.53 -4.05 -1.86
C GLU A 31 -5.35 -4.69 -1.09
N PRO A 32 -5.59 -5.62 -0.15
CA PRO A 32 -4.55 -6.22 0.68
C PRO A 32 -3.40 -6.80 -0.15
N CYS A 33 -2.23 -6.17 -0.05
CA CYS A 33 -1.05 -6.48 -0.83
C CYS A 33 0.21 -6.40 0.05
N ALA A 34 0.80 -7.56 0.34
CA ALA A 34 1.96 -7.68 1.23
C ALA A 34 3.19 -6.90 0.71
N GLN A 35 3.35 -6.85 -0.61
CA GLN A 35 4.43 -6.12 -1.25
C GLN A 35 4.21 -4.61 -1.16
N LEU A 36 2.97 -4.14 -1.31
CA LEU A 36 2.63 -2.73 -1.08
C LEU A 36 2.86 -2.35 0.38
N HIS A 37 2.56 -3.22 1.34
CA HIS A 37 2.91 -2.98 2.74
C HIS A 37 4.42 -2.84 2.95
N THR A 38 5.21 -3.72 2.32
CA THR A 38 6.67 -3.68 2.43
C THR A 38 7.24 -2.35 1.92
N LEU A 39 6.64 -1.78 0.87
CA LEU A 39 6.98 -0.46 0.32
C LEU A 39 6.47 0.70 1.15
N SER A 40 5.18 0.68 1.45
CA SER A 40 4.47 1.86 1.91
C SER A 40 4.50 1.99 3.43
N VAL A 41 4.55 0.90 4.21
CA VAL A 41 4.67 0.99 5.69
C VAL A 41 5.89 1.80 6.15
N PRO A 42 7.11 1.60 5.61
CA PRO A 42 8.24 2.48 5.94
C PRO A 42 8.05 3.90 5.40
N LEU A 43 7.47 4.07 4.20
CA LEU A 43 7.16 5.38 3.64
C LEU A 43 6.22 6.20 4.55
N LEU A 44 5.17 5.57 5.09
CA LEU A 44 4.21 6.18 6.01
C LEU A 44 4.85 6.58 7.36
N ARG A 45 6.03 6.01 7.68
CA ARG A 45 6.81 6.37 8.87
C ARG A 45 7.75 7.55 8.60
N GLU A 46 8.42 7.53 7.45
CA GLU A 46 9.48 8.49 7.12
C GLU A 46 8.92 9.78 6.53
N LYS A 47 7.79 9.70 5.82
CA LYS A 47 7.16 10.83 5.15
C LYS A 47 5.81 11.14 5.78
N ALA A 48 5.65 12.38 6.22
CA ALA A 48 4.35 12.93 6.60
C ALA A 48 3.61 13.42 5.35
N PHE A 49 2.30 13.19 5.31
CA PHE A 49 1.42 13.64 4.23
C PHE A 49 0.38 14.60 4.81
N ALA A 50 -0.01 15.63 4.06
CA ALA A 50 -1.02 16.58 4.56
C ALA A 50 -2.44 16.02 4.42
N SER A 51 -2.66 15.02 3.57
CA SER A 51 -3.96 14.35 3.40
C SER A 51 -3.82 12.94 2.80
N TYR A 52 -4.84 12.09 2.98
CA TYR A 52 -4.90 10.75 2.37
C TYR A 52 -4.77 10.73 0.84
N PRO A 53 -5.39 11.65 0.08
CA PRO A 53 -5.19 11.72 -1.36
C PRO A 53 -3.73 11.92 -1.76
N GLU A 54 -2.96 12.73 -1.02
CA GLU A 54 -1.52 12.87 -1.28
C GLU A 54 -0.76 11.57 -1.03
N LEU A 55 -1.08 10.86 0.05
CA LEU A 55 -0.50 9.54 0.32
C LEU A 55 -0.79 8.57 -0.82
N ILE A 56 -2.05 8.52 -1.30
CA ILE A 56 -2.45 7.66 -2.41
C ILE A 56 -1.67 8.01 -3.68
N SER A 57 -1.58 9.31 -4.01
CA SER A 57 -0.80 9.78 -5.16
C SER A 57 0.69 9.47 -5.01
N ALA A 58 1.27 9.60 -3.83
CA ALA A 58 2.68 9.28 -3.59
C ALA A 58 2.98 7.79 -3.73
N VAL A 59 2.10 6.92 -3.22
CA VAL A 59 2.21 5.47 -3.42
C VAL A 59 2.09 5.11 -4.90
N GLY A 60 1.12 5.71 -5.63
CA GLY A 60 0.98 5.52 -7.07
C GLY A 60 2.18 6.02 -7.87
N MET A 61 2.78 7.14 -7.46
CA MET A 61 4.00 7.68 -8.06
C MET A 61 5.17 6.72 -7.86
N GLN A 62 5.40 6.22 -6.64
CA GLN A 62 6.43 5.22 -6.37
C GLN A 62 6.26 3.97 -7.24
N LEU A 63 5.03 3.47 -7.41
CA LEU A 63 4.77 2.34 -8.32
C LEU A 63 5.07 2.71 -9.78
N THR A 64 4.71 3.91 -10.22
CA THR A 64 5.02 4.38 -11.57
C THR A 64 6.53 4.49 -11.78
N GLU A 65 7.25 5.07 -10.82
CA GLU A 65 8.71 5.20 -10.85
C GLU A 65 9.40 3.83 -10.85
N LEU A 66 8.91 2.84 -10.08
CA LEU A 66 9.40 1.46 -10.16
C LEU A 66 9.14 0.82 -11.53
N SER A 67 8.06 1.21 -12.21
CA SER A 67 7.73 0.75 -13.56
C SER A 67 8.63 1.37 -14.62
N GLU A 68 8.98 2.65 -14.46
CA GLU A 68 9.84 3.41 -15.37
C GLU A 68 11.35 3.21 -15.09
N SER A 69 11.68 2.62 -13.94
CA SER A 69 13.06 2.36 -13.53
C SER A 69 13.75 1.39 -14.50
N ALA A 70 14.95 1.77 -14.96
CA ALA A 70 15.78 0.94 -15.83
C ALA A 70 16.38 -0.30 -15.13
N SER A 71 16.26 -0.37 -13.80
CA SER A 71 16.70 -1.51 -13.00
C SER A 71 15.75 -2.70 -13.19
N THR A 72 16.32 -3.86 -13.53
CA THR A 72 15.58 -5.11 -13.61
C THR A 72 15.02 -5.54 -12.24
N SER A 73 15.67 -5.17 -11.14
CA SER A 73 15.19 -5.46 -9.78
C SER A 73 13.93 -4.67 -9.41
N ASP A 74 13.85 -3.39 -9.78
CA ASP A 74 12.71 -2.51 -9.46
C ASP A 74 11.47 -2.92 -10.26
N THR A 75 11.65 -3.25 -11.54
CA THR A 75 10.59 -3.78 -12.42
C THR A 75 10.14 -5.18 -12.02
N GLN A 76 11.05 -6.06 -11.60
CA GLN A 76 10.72 -7.39 -11.06
C GLN A 76 9.88 -7.27 -9.78
N TRP A 77 10.22 -6.33 -8.91
CA TRP A 77 9.47 -6.09 -7.69
C TRP A 77 8.08 -5.52 -7.96
N LEU A 78 7.97 -4.60 -8.92
CA LEU A 78 6.67 -4.13 -9.41
C LEU A 78 5.81 -5.26 -9.97
N HIS A 79 6.40 -6.15 -10.77
CA HIS A 79 5.70 -7.32 -11.30
C HIS A 79 5.24 -8.27 -10.19
N ASP A 80 5.99 -8.38 -9.10
CA ASP A 80 5.61 -9.18 -7.94
C ASP A 80 4.43 -8.53 -7.18
N ILE A 81 4.44 -7.20 -7.00
CA ILE A 81 3.31 -6.42 -6.47
C ILE A 81 2.06 -6.63 -7.32
N LEU A 82 2.16 -6.42 -8.64
CA LEU A 82 1.04 -6.56 -9.58
C LEU A 82 0.56 -8.02 -9.72
N GLY A 83 1.48 -8.98 -9.60
CA GLY A 83 1.21 -10.41 -9.73
C GLY A 83 0.64 -11.06 -8.47
N ALA A 84 0.84 -10.46 -7.30
CA ALA A 84 0.28 -10.90 -6.03
C ALA A 84 -1.21 -10.62 -5.88
N HIS A 85 -1.76 -9.76 -6.74
CA HIS A 85 -3.20 -9.58 -6.82
C HIS A 85 -3.87 -10.85 -7.35
N PRO A 86 -4.89 -11.39 -6.65
CA PRO A 86 -5.67 -12.49 -7.19
C PRO A 86 -6.29 -12.04 -8.51
N ARG A 87 -5.82 -12.62 -9.63
CA ARG A 87 -6.31 -12.26 -10.96
C ARG A 87 -7.83 -12.30 -10.96
N LEU A 88 -8.47 -11.20 -11.37
CA LEU A 88 -9.91 -11.11 -11.56
C LEU A 88 -10.34 -12.21 -12.55
N GLY A 89 -10.80 -13.36 -12.05
CA GLY A 89 -11.14 -14.56 -12.83
C GLY A 89 -10.34 -15.83 -12.53
N ALA A 90 -9.34 -15.81 -11.65
CA ALA A 90 -8.76 -17.04 -11.12
C ALA A 90 -9.80 -17.71 -10.22
N LYS A 91 -10.41 -18.77 -10.76
CA LYS A 91 -11.29 -19.69 -10.06
C LYS A 91 -10.70 -19.96 -8.66
N LYS A 92 -11.47 -19.71 -7.59
CA LYS A 92 -11.12 -20.19 -6.25
C LYS A 92 -10.75 -21.66 -6.38
N VAL A 93 -9.47 -21.99 -6.25
CA VAL A 93 -9.05 -23.38 -6.13
C VAL A 93 -9.25 -23.72 -4.66
N GLU A 94 -10.42 -24.33 -4.45
CA GLU A 94 -10.92 -25.15 -3.33
C GLU A 94 -11.13 -24.47 -1.96
#